data_AF-A0A3D3RCD1-F1
#
_entry.id   AF-A0A3D3RCD1-F1
#
_cell.length_a   1.000
_cell.length_b   1.000
_cell.length_c   1.000
_cell.angle_alpha   90.00
_cell.angle_beta   90.00
_cell.angle_gamma   90.00
#
_symmetry.space_group_name_H-M   'P 1'
#
loop_
_entity.id
_entity.type
_entity.pdbx_description
1 polymer ?
#
loop_
_entity_poly.entity_id
_entity_poly.type
_entity_poly.pdbx_seq_one_letter_code
_entity_poly.pdbx_strand_id
1 'polypeptide(L)'
;ALGDQINADDYQRLLFHDKALIPVELKSQESNPGAEFGNLTQIRSDSLQSPWLNRFRGEYANGLTSARFSDWWDTSAITQSDLPEEEKKVEESEQKAPATPVELATLTNNSPFMLMMNHERGRVLLLTSSLDADWNNLPAKPDYVTFLHEAVFELSSGRVFRNLQTDEPIVIPVPAKTTVEQIAFLDPNGKPATGTIKADPAANAATFQSQNTSLPGIYNLSPKPGVQTDLKEDRFVVNFDRSESDLTPLNEVQQKTLTEESHLTFFKTLDELKQAMFSDVSETEFWRILLLIFLLLMVGEMFLTRRLVQGGHSTLPEQSQT
;
A
#
# COMPACT_ATOMS: atom_id res chain seq x y z
N ALA A 1 14.00 13.39 26.02
CA ALA A 1 12.96 14.15 26.75
C ALA A 1 13.61 15.43 27.22
N LEU A 2 12.94 16.57 27.06
CA LEU A 2 13.46 17.86 27.47
C LEU A 2 13.04 18.14 28.92
N GLY A 3 14.01 18.29 29.82
CA GLY A 3 13.78 18.60 31.23
C GLY A 3 14.51 19.86 31.67
N ASP A 4 14.60 20.06 32.98
CA ASP A 4 15.24 21.21 33.64
C ASP A 4 16.75 21.30 33.44
N GLN A 5 17.40 20.16 33.16
CA GLN A 5 18.85 20.09 32.92
C GLN A 5 19.26 20.49 31.49
N ILE A 6 18.31 20.83 30.62
CA ILE A 6 18.63 21.21 29.24
C ILE A 6 18.88 22.71 29.14
N ASN A 7 20.07 23.05 28.66
CA ASN A 7 20.42 24.40 28.26
C ASN A 7 20.04 24.63 26.79
N ALA A 8 19.15 25.57 26.53
CA ALA A 8 18.67 25.89 25.18
C ALA A 8 19.81 26.35 24.25
N ASP A 9 20.77 27.12 24.74
CA ASP A 9 21.89 27.63 23.93
C ASP A 9 22.80 26.49 23.45
N ASP A 10 23.05 25.51 24.33
CA ASP A 10 23.85 24.34 24.00
C ASP A 10 23.09 23.37 23.08
N TYR A 11 21.78 23.20 23.31
CA TYR A 11 20.92 22.42 22.42
C TYR A 11 20.92 23.01 21.01
N GLN A 12 20.71 24.33 20.89
CA GLN A 12 20.70 25.02 19.61
C GLN A 12 22.05 24.88 18.90
N ARG A 13 23.17 25.09 19.61
CA ARG A 13 24.50 24.96 19.01
C ARG A 13 24.82 23.55 18.51
N LEU A 14 24.36 22.52 19.21
CA LEU A 14 24.77 21.12 18.95
C LEU A 14 23.75 20.32 18.12
N LEU A 15 22.47 20.67 18.18
CA LEU A 15 21.36 19.88 17.63
C LEU A 15 20.46 20.67 16.67
N PHE A 16 20.72 21.97 16.45
CA PHE A 16 20.01 22.76 15.45
C PHE A 16 20.82 22.91 14.16
N HIS A 17 20.99 21.80 13.45
CA HIS A 17 21.59 21.77 12.10
C HIS A 17 21.03 20.60 11.28
N ASP A 18 21.21 20.64 9.95
CA ASP A 18 20.66 19.68 8.96
C ASP A 18 20.85 18.19 9.30
N LYS A 19 22.01 17.85 9.86
CA LYS A 19 22.44 16.48 10.20
C LYS A 19 22.16 16.09 11.65
N ALA A 20 21.58 16.99 12.44
CA ALA A 20 21.30 16.73 13.84
C ALA A 20 20.21 15.65 14.01
N LEU A 21 20.15 15.06 15.20
CA LEU A 21 19.21 13.98 15.51
C LEU A 21 17.74 14.41 15.32
N ILE A 22 17.40 15.64 15.74
CA ILE A 22 16.11 16.26 15.48
C ILE A 22 16.28 17.80 15.44
N PRO A 23 16.18 18.45 14.27
CA PRO A 23 16.39 19.88 14.11
C PRO A 23 15.13 20.64 14.52
N VAL A 24 15.06 20.95 15.81
CA VAL A 24 13.93 21.65 16.43
C VAL A 24 14.47 22.86 17.17
N GLU A 25 13.87 24.02 16.97
CA GLU A 25 14.22 25.24 17.71
C GLU A 25 13.54 25.21 19.07
N LEU A 26 14.31 25.39 20.14
CA LEU A 26 13.78 25.60 21.50
C LEU A 26 13.57 27.10 21.72
N LYS A 27 12.32 27.58 21.70
CA LYS A 27 12.04 29.01 21.83
C LYS A 27 12.12 29.49 23.27
N SER A 28 11.31 28.89 24.13
CA SER A 28 11.20 29.26 25.54
C SER A 28 10.61 28.13 26.36
N GLN A 29 10.99 28.07 27.63
CA GLN A 29 10.34 27.22 28.61
C GLN A 29 9.04 27.91 29.07
N GLU A 30 7.91 27.24 28.86
CA GLU A 30 6.61 27.67 29.35
C GLU A 30 6.26 26.92 30.64
N SER A 31 5.56 27.60 31.54
CA SER A 31 5.12 27.04 32.82
C SER A 31 3.69 27.44 33.11
N ASN A 32 2.87 26.47 33.51
CA ASN A 32 1.53 26.65 34.02
C ASN A 32 1.39 25.89 35.35
N PRO A 33 1.51 26.58 36.50
CA PRO A 33 1.41 25.93 37.81
C PRO A 33 0.00 25.40 38.13
N GLY A 34 -1.00 25.62 37.27
CA GLY A 34 -2.34 25.04 37.43
C GLY A 34 -3.08 25.51 38.68
N ALA A 35 -2.74 26.72 39.17
CA ALA A 35 -3.30 27.29 40.40
C ALA A 35 -4.78 27.67 40.28
N GLU A 36 -5.32 27.77 39.06
CA GLU A 36 -6.72 28.07 38.79
C GLU A 36 -7.48 26.82 38.32
N PHE A 37 -8.64 26.55 38.92
CA PHE A 37 -9.51 25.43 38.55
C PHE A 37 -9.90 25.51 37.07
N GLY A 38 -9.50 24.49 36.29
CA GLY A 38 -9.84 24.35 34.87
C GLY A 38 -8.71 24.70 33.90
N ASN A 39 -7.61 25.31 34.36
CA ASN A 39 -6.45 25.62 33.51
C ASN A 39 -5.34 24.56 33.62
N LEU A 40 -5.71 23.30 33.45
CA LEU A 40 -4.76 22.18 33.50
C LEU A 40 -4.22 21.91 32.09
N THR A 41 -2.90 21.99 31.91
CA THR A 41 -2.26 21.55 30.67
C THR A 41 -2.17 20.03 30.66
N GLN A 42 -2.83 19.38 29.69
CA GLN A 42 -2.90 17.93 29.55
C GLN A 42 -2.61 17.51 28.10
N ILE A 43 -2.42 16.22 27.87
CA ILE A 43 -2.25 15.71 26.49
C ILE A 43 -3.62 15.72 25.79
N ARG A 44 -3.68 16.29 24.59
CA ARG A 44 -4.89 16.34 23.79
C ARG A 44 -5.19 14.95 23.21
N SER A 45 -6.27 14.31 23.64
CA SER A 45 -6.62 12.94 23.24
C SER A 45 -6.83 12.76 21.73
N ASP A 46 -7.31 13.80 21.05
CA ASP A 46 -7.49 13.85 19.59
C ASP A 46 -6.17 13.98 18.82
N SER A 47 -5.06 14.39 19.45
CA SER A 47 -3.76 14.51 18.80
C SER A 47 -3.06 13.16 18.64
N LEU A 48 -3.43 12.16 19.44
CA LEU A 48 -2.83 10.83 19.49
C LEU A 48 -3.26 9.93 18.32
N GLN A 49 -3.07 10.37 17.08
CA GLN A 49 -3.55 9.67 15.87
C GLN A 49 -2.65 8.52 15.43
N SER A 50 -1.43 8.44 15.97
CA SER A 50 -0.48 7.39 15.60
C SER A 50 -0.99 6.00 16.00
N PRO A 51 -0.81 4.95 15.16
CA PRO A 51 -1.30 3.60 15.46
C PRO A 51 -0.89 3.05 16.83
N TRP A 52 0.35 3.30 17.26
CA TRP A 52 0.89 2.87 18.55
C TRP A 52 0.36 3.72 19.73
N LEU A 53 -0.08 4.95 19.47
CA LEU A 53 -0.66 5.85 20.47
C LEU A 53 -2.18 5.70 20.63
N ASN A 54 -2.86 5.10 19.64
CA ASN A 54 -4.32 4.97 19.64
C ASN A 54 -4.86 4.27 20.90
N ARG A 55 -4.11 3.35 21.50
CA ARG A 55 -4.51 2.65 22.73
C ARG A 55 -4.65 3.57 23.95
N PHE A 56 -3.97 4.72 23.93
CA PHE A 56 -4.01 5.72 25.00
C PHE A 56 -5.09 6.77 24.76
N ARG A 57 -5.82 6.70 23.64
CA ARG A 57 -7.00 7.52 23.40
C ARG A 57 -8.15 7.01 24.26
N GLY A 58 -8.76 7.92 25.01
CA GLY A 58 -9.98 7.61 25.75
C GLY A 58 -10.17 8.46 27.00
N GLU A 59 -11.40 8.42 27.52
CA GLU A 59 -11.84 9.04 28.77
C GLU A 59 -11.60 8.12 29.98
N TYR A 60 -10.52 7.34 29.99
CA TYR A 60 -10.11 6.73 31.26
C TYR A 60 -9.73 7.88 32.20
N ALA A 61 -10.52 8.09 33.24
CA ALA A 61 -10.38 9.24 34.16
C ALA A 61 -8.97 9.37 34.77
N ASN A 62 -8.18 8.28 34.75
CA ASN A 62 -6.80 8.27 35.21
C ASN A 62 -5.79 7.77 34.17
N GLY A 63 -6.13 7.75 32.87
CA GLY A 63 -5.25 7.30 31.80
C GLY A 63 -4.17 8.33 31.42
N LEU A 64 -3.39 8.03 30.38
CA LEU A 64 -2.29 8.89 29.89
C LEU A 64 -2.73 10.34 29.63
N THR A 65 -3.88 10.54 29.00
CA THR A 65 -4.45 11.86 28.65
C THR A 65 -4.82 12.70 29.86
N SER A 66 -5.00 12.08 31.03
CA SER A 66 -5.29 12.77 32.29
C SER A 66 -4.03 13.31 32.99
N ALA A 67 -2.83 13.03 32.46
CA ALA A 67 -1.58 13.57 32.97
C ALA A 67 -1.55 15.09 32.85
N ARG A 68 -1.02 15.73 33.89
CA ARG A 68 -0.93 17.18 34.05
C ARG A 68 0.53 17.57 33.90
N PHE A 69 0.77 18.59 33.09
CA PHE A 69 2.09 19.13 32.81
C PHE A 69 2.14 20.55 33.38
N SER A 70 3.10 20.80 34.28
CA SER A 70 3.37 22.14 34.79
C SER A 70 4.35 22.87 33.88
N ASP A 71 5.32 22.18 33.30
CA ASP A 71 6.39 22.81 32.51
C ASP A 71 6.65 22.05 31.21
N TRP A 72 6.91 22.79 30.14
CA TRP A 72 7.26 22.25 28.82
C TRP A 72 8.09 23.27 28.03
N TRP A 73 8.83 22.78 27.05
CA TRP A 73 9.50 23.62 26.07
C TRP A 73 8.56 23.92 24.92
N ASP A 74 8.42 25.20 24.57
CA ASP A 74 7.82 25.58 23.30
C ASP A 74 8.85 25.37 22.18
N THR A 75 8.42 24.64 21.16
CA THR A 75 9.31 24.19 20.09
C THR A 75 8.69 24.42 18.73
N SER A 76 9.48 24.89 17.77
CA SER A 76 9.08 24.89 16.37
C SER A 76 10.00 23.98 15.55
N ALA A 77 9.40 23.09 14.78
CA ALA A 77 10.12 22.34 13.76
C ALA A 77 10.43 23.27 12.59
N ILE A 78 11.65 23.16 12.04
CA ILE A 78 12.00 23.85 10.80
C ILE A 78 11.12 23.26 9.68
N THR A 79 10.22 24.07 9.14
CA THR A 79 9.65 23.79 7.83
C THR A 79 10.65 24.31 6.80
N GLN A 80 10.88 23.59 5.69
CA GLN A 80 11.87 23.94 4.63
C GLN A 80 11.76 25.38 4.09
N SER A 81 10.71 26.11 4.47
CA SER A 81 10.46 27.52 4.19
C SER A 81 11.42 28.51 4.89
N ASP A 82 12.03 28.14 6.02
CA ASP A 82 12.72 29.09 6.92
C ASP A 82 14.26 29.08 6.82
N LEU A 83 14.85 28.25 5.94
CA LEU A 83 16.29 28.22 5.72
C LEU A 83 16.76 29.44 4.89
N PRO A 84 17.87 30.11 5.29
CA PRO A 84 18.42 31.26 4.57
C PRO A 84 18.75 30.92 3.11
N GLU A 85 18.45 31.85 2.19
CA GLU A 85 18.56 31.61 0.73
C GLU A 85 19.96 31.24 0.23
N GLU A 86 21.00 31.40 1.05
CA GLU A 86 22.37 31.02 0.71
C GLU A 86 22.56 29.48 0.68
N GLU A 87 21.81 28.72 1.48
CA GLU A 87 21.83 27.24 1.43
C GLU A 87 20.95 26.68 0.29
N LYS A 88 19.96 27.44 -0.17
CA LYS A 88 19.09 27.05 -1.31
C LYS A 88 19.84 26.89 -2.64
N LYS A 89 21.07 27.42 -2.75
CA LYS A 89 21.88 27.36 -3.99
C LYS A 89 22.92 26.24 -4.02
N VAL A 90 23.16 25.53 -2.92
CA VAL A 90 24.21 24.50 -2.85
C VAL A 90 23.65 23.08 -3.01
N GLU A 91 22.35 22.86 -2.76
CA GLU A 91 21.74 21.53 -2.71
C GLU A 91 21.18 20.98 -4.04
N GLU A 92 21.56 21.52 -5.20
CA GLU A 92 21.15 20.98 -6.51
C GLU A 92 21.96 19.73 -6.94
N SER A 93 22.57 19.03 -5.98
CA SER A 93 23.33 17.78 -6.21
C SER A 93 22.82 16.65 -5.31
N GLU A 94 21.82 15.90 -5.79
CA GLU A 94 21.38 14.55 -5.36
C GLU A 94 21.53 14.16 -3.86
N GLN A 95 21.39 15.11 -2.93
CA GLN A 95 21.45 14.86 -1.50
C GLN A 95 20.02 14.82 -0.95
N LYS A 96 19.69 13.63 -0.43
CA LYS A 96 18.43 13.24 0.19
C LYS A 96 17.80 14.39 0.99
N ALA A 97 16.55 14.75 0.65
CA ALA A 97 15.79 15.78 1.34
C ALA A 97 15.82 15.56 2.87
N PRO A 98 16.04 16.62 3.67
CA PRO A 98 16.05 16.49 5.13
C PRO A 98 14.69 16.00 5.61
N ALA A 99 14.68 14.96 6.44
CA ALA A 99 13.45 14.45 7.02
C ALA A 99 12.86 15.50 7.97
N THR A 100 11.60 15.86 7.80
CA THR A 100 10.95 16.85 8.66
C THR A 100 10.44 16.20 9.95
N PRO A 101 10.60 16.84 11.12
CA PRO A 101 9.97 16.37 12.35
C PRO A 101 8.45 16.34 12.20
N VAL A 102 7.83 15.22 12.52
CA VAL A 102 6.38 15.03 12.52
C VAL A 102 5.87 15.14 13.95
N GLU A 103 4.88 16.00 14.15
CA GLU A 103 4.18 16.12 15.43
C GLU A 103 3.24 14.93 15.65
N LEU A 104 3.44 14.20 16.74
CA LEU A 104 2.66 13.01 17.10
C LEU A 104 1.61 13.27 18.17
N ALA A 105 1.83 14.28 19.02
CA ALA A 105 0.92 14.64 20.10
C ALA A 105 1.10 16.10 20.48
N THR A 106 0.01 16.73 20.89
CA THR A 106 -0.05 18.13 21.33
C THR A 106 -0.60 18.20 22.75
N LEU A 107 -0.27 19.27 23.46
CA LEU A 107 -0.90 19.65 24.71
C LEU A 107 -2.23 20.40 24.45
N THR A 108 -3.04 20.58 25.50
CA THR A 108 -4.33 21.29 25.43
C THR A 108 -4.19 22.77 25.08
N ASN A 109 -3.02 23.36 25.30
CA ASN A 109 -2.68 24.73 24.87
C ASN A 109 -2.17 24.81 23.41
N ASN A 110 -2.24 23.71 22.65
CA ASN A 110 -1.70 23.55 21.30
C ASN A 110 -0.17 23.58 21.18
N SER A 111 0.57 23.58 22.30
CA SER A 111 2.02 23.38 22.22
C SER A 111 2.34 21.93 21.83
N PRO A 112 3.37 21.68 21.03
CA PRO A 112 3.80 20.33 20.68
C PRO A 112 4.27 19.60 21.94
N PHE A 113 3.80 18.37 22.11
CA PHE A 113 4.21 17.50 23.21
C PHE A 113 5.24 16.47 22.75
N MET A 114 4.99 15.88 21.59
CA MET A 114 5.76 14.76 21.08
C MET A 114 6.06 14.95 19.61
N LEU A 115 7.34 14.91 19.26
CA LEU A 115 7.85 15.05 17.91
C LEU A 115 8.65 13.80 17.55
N MET A 116 8.47 13.28 16.34
CA MET A 116 9.21 12.13 15.85
C MET A 116 9.83 12.43 14.50
N MET A 117 11.07 12.01 14.32
CA MET A 117 11.79 12.12 13.05
C MET A 117 12.52 10.82 12.75
N ASN A 118 12.57 10.46 11.47
CA ASN A 118 13.45 9.41 11.00
C ASN A 118 14.85 10.00 10.81
N HIS A 119 15.84 9.47 11.50
CA HIS A 119 17.24 9.87 11.36
C HIS A 119 18.07 8.66 10.92
N GLU A 120 18.61 8.73 9.71
CA GLU A 120 19.31 7.62 9.05
C GLU A 120 18.51 6.29 9.06
N ARG A 121 18.95 5.33 9.89
CA ARG A 121 18.37 3.99 10.06
C ARG A 121 17.54 3.85 11.34
N GLY A 122 17.48 4.91 12.14
CA GLY A 122 16.81 4.96 13.42
C GLY A 122 15.62 5.92 13.40
N ARG A 123 14.94 5.95 14.54
CA ARG A 123 13.91 6.96 14.83
C ARG A 123 14.32 7.70 16.08
N VAL A 124 14.04 9.00 16.10
CA VAL A 124 14.26 9.87 17.24
C VAL A 124 12.90 10.35 17.68
N LEU A 125 12.60 10.14 18.97
CA LEU A 125 11.40 10.65 19.63
C LEU A 125 11.83 11.75 20.61
N LEU A 126 11.32 12.94 20.39
CA LEU A 126 11.48 14.08 21.28
C LEU A 126 10.18 14.28 22.06
N LEU A 127 10.33 14.45 23.37
CA LEU A 127 9.27 14.85 24.29
C LEU A 127 9.64 16.23 24.81
N THR A 128 8.71 17.18 24.76
CA THR A 128 8.95 18.58 25.13
C THR A 128 8.85 18.84 26.65
N SER A 129 8.52 17.81 27.43
CA SER A 129 8.55 17.84 28.89
C SER A 129 9.37 16.66 29.44
N SER A 130 9.61 16.66 30.75
CA SER A 130 10.40 15.63 31.42
C SER A 130 9.66 14.29 31.46
N LEU A 131 10.42 13.20 31.61
CA LEU A 131 9.85 11.86 31.82
C LEU A 131 9.73 11.48 33.30
N ASP A 132 10.22 12.33 34.19
CA ASP A 132 10.13 12.21 35.65
C ASP A 132 8.91 12.97 36.19
N ALA A 133 8.82 13.07 37.51
CA ALA A 133 7.72 13.74 38.20
C ALA A 133 7.99 15.24 38.48
N ASP A 134 9.07 15.81 37.93
CA ASP A 134 9.48 17.17 38.24
C ASP A 134 8.60 18.20 37.52
N TRP A 135 8.28 17.96 36.25
CA TRP A 135 7.48 18.87 35.40
C TRP A 135 6.06 18.38 35.13
N ASN A 136 5.71 17.19 35.60
CA ASN A 136 4.42 16.59 35.34
C ASN A 136 4.12 15.45 36.32
N ASN A 137 2.90 14.92 36.28
CA ASN A 137 2.50 13.74 37.05
C ASN A 137 2.35 12.48 36.19
N LEU A 138 2.96 12.44 35.01
CA LEU A 138 2.90 11.31 34.08
C LEU A 138 3.36 9.99 34.75
N PRO A 139 4.45 9.94 35.54
CA PRO A 139 4.88 8.70 36.21
C PRO A 139 3.89 8.15 37.23
N ALA A 140 2.98 8.99 37.75
CA ALA A 140 1.93 8.57 38.68
C ALA A 140 0.72 7.94 37.96
N LYS A 141 0.68 7.98 36.62
CA LYS A 141 -0.42 7.41 35.83
C LYS A 141 -0.20 5.92 35.58
N PRO A 142 -1.26 5.09 35.67
CA PRO A 142 -1.20 3.65 35.37
C PRO A 142 -0.64 3.34 33.97
N ASP A 143 -0.89 4.20 32.99
CA ASP A 143 -0.48 3.99 31.60
C ASP A 143 1.00 4.31 31.34
N TYR A 144 1.72 4.92 32.28
CA TYR A 144 3.10 5.40 32.08
C TYR A 144 4.06 4.29 31.61
N VAL A 145 4.03 3.14 32.28
CA VAL A 145 4.92 2.01 31.96
C VAL A 145 4.57 1.44 30.59
N THR A 146 3.28 1.30 30.29
CA THR A 146 2.79 0.82 28.99
C THR A 146 3.19 1.79 27.87
N PHE A 147 3.07 3.10 28.13
CA PHE A 147 3.49 4.16 27.21
C PHE A 147 4.99 4.11 26.92
N LEU A 148 5.83 4.01 27.95
CA LEU A 148 7.27 3.87 27.77
C LEU A 148 7.63 2.61 26.98
N HIS A 149 6.99 1.48 27.29
CA HIS A 149 7.23 0.24 26.57
C HIS A 149 6.88 0.37 25.08
N GLU A 150 5.73 0.97 24.77
CA GLU A 150 5.31 1.20 23.39
C GLU A 150 6.23 2.20 22.67
N ALA A 151 6.67 3.27 23.35
CA ALA A 151 7.62 4.23 22.79
C ALA A 151 8.97 3.57 22.48
N VAL A 152 9.52 2.76 23.39
CA VAL A 152 10.76 2.01 23.17
C VAL A 152 10.58 0.96 22.06
N PHE A 153 9.43 0.29 22.02
CA PHE A 153 9.11 -0.66 20.95
C PHE A 153 9.00 0.04 19.60
N GLU A 154 8.39 1.21 19.53
CA GLU A 154 8.32 2.00 18.29
C GLU A 154 9.70 2.50 17.86
N LEU A 155 10.54 2.93 18.79
CA LEU A 155 11.91 3.36 18.49
C LEU A 155 12.84 2.21 18.07
N SER A 156 12.65 1.02 18.63
CA SER A 156 13.46 -0.17 18.34
C SER A 156 12.94 -0.99 17.16
N SER A 157 11.65 -0.87 16.84
CA SER A 157 11.08 -1.39 15.60
C SER A 157 11.55 -0.50 14.45
N GLY A 158 12.74 -0.80 13.93
CA GLY A 158 13.10 -0.37 12.59
C GLY A 158 12.02 -0.89 11.67
N ARG A 159 11.14 -0.01 11.18
CA ARG A 159 10.06 -0.36 10.25
C ARG A 159 10.70 -0.81 8.94
N VAL A 160 11.10 -2.07 8.88
CA VAL A 160 10.93 -2.83 7.67
C VAL A 160 9.44 -3.12 7.64
N PHE A 161 8.68 -2.45 6.76
CA PHE A 161 7.28 -2.78 6.56
C PHE A 161 7.24 -4.24 6.08
N ARG A 162 6.88 -5.14 7.00
CA ARG A 162 6.76 -6.57 6.72
C ARG A 162 5.40 -6.92 6.15
N ASN A 163 4.44 -6.01 6.28
CA ASN A 163 3.11 -6.12 5.70
C ASN A 163 3.03 -5.12 4.55
N LEU A 164 2.97 -5.62 3.33
CA LEU A 164 2.93 -4.82 2.10
C LEU A 164 1.61 -5.06 1.38
N GLN A 165 1.19 -4.12 0.53
CA GLN A 165 0.11 -4.35 -0.42
C GLN A 165 0.63 -5.08 -1.66
N THR A 166 -0.28 -5.72 -2.43
CA THR A 166 0.06 -6.25 -3.76
C THR A 166 0.71 -5.17 -4.62
N ASP A 167 1.75 -5.53 -5.37
CA ASP A 167 2.54 -4.65 -6.25
C ASP A 167 3.35 -3.54 -5.55
N GLU A 168 3.38 -3.51 -4.20
CA GLU A 168 4.30 -2.67 -3.45
C GLU A 168 5.70 -3.30 -3.43
N PRO A 169 6.79 -2.55 -3.73
CA PRO A 169 8.13 -3.12 -3.75
C PRO A 169 8.62 -3.48 -2.35
N ILE A 170 9.17 -4.69 -2.20
CA ILE A 170 9.86 -5.12 -0.98
C ILE A 170 11.24 -4.47 -0.95
N VAL A 171 11.50 -3.63 0.07
CA VAL A 171 12.82 -3.01 0.30
C VAL A 171 13.37 -3.45 1.65
N ILE A 172 14.50 -4.16 1.63
CA ILE A 172 15.10 -4.81 2.80
C ILE A 172 16.53 -4.31 2.99
N PRO A 173 16.89 -3.78 4.16
CA PRO A 173 18.29 -3.50 4.46
C PRO A 173 19.08 -4.81 4.61
N VAL A 174 20.17 -4.95 3.85
CA VAL A 174 21.10 -6.09 3.91
C VAL A 174 22.51 -5.60 4.26
N PRO A 175 23.38 -6.44 4.86
CA PRO A 175 24.76 -6.06 5.14
C PRO A 175 25.49 -5.57 3.88
N ALA A 176 26.33 -4.54 3.98
CA ALA A 176 26.95 -3.84 2.85
C ALA A 176 27.75 -4.75 1.89
N LYS A 177 28.24 -5.90 2.37
CA LYS A 177 29.02 -6.87 1.59
C LYS A 177 28.17 -7.99 0.97
N THR A 178 26.84 -7.91 1.08
CA THR A 178 25.94 -8.97 0.62
C THR A 178 25.72 -8.86 -0.88
N THR A 179 25.90 -9.98 -1.59
CA THR A 179 25.64 -10.09 -3.04
C THR A 179 24.33 -10.84 -3.29
N VAL A 180 23.65 -10.56 -4.40
CA VAL A 180 22.36 -11.22 -4.77
C VAL A 180 22.50 -12.75 -4.78
N GLU A 181 23.67 -13.25 -5.17
CA GLU A 181 23.97 -14.69 -5.23
C GLU A 181 23.97 -15.40 -3.87
N GLN A 182 24.18 -14.64 -2.79
CA GLN A 182 24.24 -15.13 -1.41
C GLN A 182 22.87 -15.25 -0.75
N ILE A 183 21.83 -14.70 -1.39
CA ILE A 183 20.47 -14.63 -0.89
C ILE A 183 19.57 -15.61 -1.67
N ALA A 184 18.68 -16.29 -0.95
CA ALA A 184 17.53 -16.98 -1.51
C ALA A 184 16.26 -16.20 -1.10
N PHE A 185 15.59 -15.62 -2.09
CA PHE A 185 14.31 -14.96 -1.92
C PHE A 185 13.23 -15.84 -2.55
N LEU A 186 12.26 -16.29 -1.74
CA LEU A 186 11.21 -17.22 -2.16
C LEU A 186 9.85 -16.51 -2.13
N ASP A 187 9.06 -16.75 -3.18
CA ASP A 187 7.65 -16.35 -3.27
C ASP A 187 6.75 -17.21 -2.35
N PRO A 188 5.45 -16.87 -2.21
CA PRO A 188 4.50 -17.65 -1.41
C PRO A 188 4.32 -19.09 -1.87
N ASN A 189 4.70 -19.44 -3.09
CA ASN A 189 4.66 -20.79 -3.65
C ASN A 189 6.01 -21.53 -3.52
N GLY A 190 7.01 -20.95 -2.86
CA GLY A 190 8.34 -21.51 -2.68
C GLY A 190 9.23 -21.44 -3.92
N LYS A 191 8.89 -20.64 -4.92
CA LYS A 191 9.72 -20.41 -6.12
C LYS A 191 10.66 -19.22 -5.90
N PRO A 192 11.86 -19.23 -6.50
CA PRO A 192 12.80 -18.11 -6.38
C PRO A 192 12.22 -16.85 -7.04
N ALA A 193 12.07 -15.78 -6.26
CA ALA A 193 11.67 -14.47 -6.73
C ALA A 193 12.90 -13.60 -7.03
N THR A 194 12.78 -12.73 -8.03
CA THR A 194 13.87 -11.87 -8.49
C THR A 194 13.99 -10.61 -7.62
N GLY A 195 15.23 -10.21 -7.32
CA GLY A 195 15.50 -8.95 -6.66
C GLY A 195 16.90 -8.43 -6.96
N THR A 196 17.12 -7.16 -6.67
CA THR A 196 18.38 -6.45 -6.92
C THR A 196 18.92 -5.90 -5.61
N ILE A 197 20.25 -5.88 -5.45
CA ILE A 197 20.87 -5.21 -4.31
C ILE A 197 21.44 -3.88 -4.79
N LYS A 198 21.01 -2.79 -4.16
CA LYS A 198 21.61 -1.46 -4.31
C LYS A 198 22.49 -1.21 -3.10
N ALA A 199 23.80 -1.15 -3.32
CA ALA A 199 24.75 -0.72 -2.31
C ALA A 199 24.78 0.81 -2.24
N ASP A 200 24.80 1.34 -1.02
CA ASP A 200 25.07 2.73 -0.71
C ASP A 200 26.49 2.83 -0.12
N PRO A 201 27.50 3.22 -0.94
CA PRO A 201 28.89 3.30 -0.50
C PRO A 201 29.12 4.36 0.58
N ALA A 202 28.27 5.39 0.67
CA ALA A 202 28.44 6.48 1.63
C ALA A 202 27.96 6.08 3.04
N ALA A 203 26.92 5.25 3.13
CA ALA A 203 26.31 4.81 4.39
C ALA A 203 26.79 3.44 4.90
N ASN A 204 27.75 2.80 4.21
CA ASN A 204 28.15 1.40 4.45
C ASN A 204 26.91 0.48 4.62
N ALA A 205 25.93 0.66 3.73
CA ALA A 205 24.64 -0.02 3.77
C ALA A 205 24.32 -0.59 2.39
N ALA A 206 23.53 -1.65 2.35
CA ALA A 206 22.98 -2.17 1.10
C ALA A 206 21.49 -2.44 1.30
N THR A 207 20.70 -2.32 0.23
CA THR A 207 19.28 -2.62 0.24
C THR A 207 18.95 -3.62 -0.85
N PHE A 208 18.30 -4.71 -0.49
CA PHE A 208 17.67 -5.63 -1.42
C PHE A 208 16.29 -5.09 -1.79
N GLN A 209 16.01 -4.98 -3.09
CA GLN A 209 14.75 -4.51 -3.64
C GLN A 209 14.16 -5.58 -4.56
N SER A 210 12.92 -6.00 -4.29
CA SER A 210 12.12 -6.85 -5.17
C SER A 210 10.84 -6.13 -5.57
N GLN A 211 10.60 -6.02 -6.88
CA GLN A 211 9.36 -5.46 -7.44
C GLN A 211 8.31 -6.53 -7.74
N ASN A 212 8.64 -7.82 -7.58
CA ASN A 212 7.76 -8.92 -7.95
C ASN A 212 6.95 -9.39 -6.72
N THR A 213 5.93 -8.61 -6.38
CA THR A 213 5.02 -8.82 -5.23
C THR A 213 3.56 -9.02 -5.66
N SER A 214 3.32 -9.43 -6.90
CA SER A 214 1.97 -9.58 -7.45
C SER A 214 1.19 -10.76 -6.85
N LEU A 215 1.86 -11.69 -6.17
CA LEU A 215 1.19 -12.79 -5.46
C LEU A 215 1.02 -12.43 -3.98
N PRO A 216 -0.20 -12.43 -3.43
CA PRO A 216 -0.41 -12.28 -2.00
C PRO A 216 0.08 -13.54 -1.25
N GLY A 217 0.64 -13.35 -0.07
CA GLY A 217 1.14 -14.42 0.78
C GLY A 217 2.47 -14.12 1.45
N ILE A 218 3.13 -15.17 1.96
CA ILE A 218 4.36 -15.04 2.76
C ILE A 218 5.58 -15.20 1.84
N TYR A 219 6.39 -14.14 1.73
CA TYR A 219 7.70 -14.18 1.09
C TYR A 219 8.79 -14.42 2.13
N ASN A 220 9.79 -15.22 1.79
CA ASN A 220 10.90 -15.54 2.68
C ASN A 220 12.25 -15.12 2.08
N LEU A 221 13.01 -14.34 2.84
CA LEU A 221 14.40 -13.98 2.53
C LEU A 221 15.33 -14.76 3.46
N SER A 222 16.18 -15.60 2.90
CA SER A 222 17.14 -16.39 3.67
C SER A 222 18.53 -16.37 3.04
N PRO A 223 19.61 -16.51 3.82
CA PRO A 223 20.94 -16.76 3.26
C PRO A 223 20.96 -18.16 2.61
N LYS A 224 21.65 -18.28 1.46
CA LYS A 224 21.80 -19.60 0.84
C LYS A 224 22.59 -20.56 1.73
N PRO A 225 22.27 -21.87 1.70
CA PRO A 225 23.02 -22.88 2.45
C PRO A 225 24.51 -22.83 2.11
N GLY A 226 25.37 -22.76 3.14
CA GLY A 226 26.83 -22.76 2.99
C GLY A 226 27.48 -21.37 2.84
N VAL A 227 26.71 -20.28 2.86
CA VAL A 227 27.24 -18.91 2.86
C VAL A 227 27.37 -18.39 4.29
N GLN A 228 28.57 -17.98 4.69
CA GLN A 228 28.76 -17.18 5.90
C GLN A 228 28.36 -15.73 5.62
N THR A 229 27.25 -15.31 6.20
CA THR A 229 26.75 -13.93 6.16
C THR A 229 26.06 -13.60 7.47
N ASP A 230 26.07 -12.33 7.85
CA ASP A 230 25.33 -11.81 9.00
C ASP A 230 23.82 -11.66 8.71
N LEU A 231 23.38 -11.99 7.49
CA LEU A 231 21.98 -11.97 7.09
C LEU A 231 21.17 -13.03 7.85
N LYS A 232 20.18 -12.59 8.60
CA LYS A 232 19.19 -13.47 9.26
C LYS A 232 18.04 -13.77 8.31
N GLU A 233 17.35 -14.90 8.52
CA GLU A 233 16.08 -15.20 7.85
C GLU A 233 15.06 -14.11 8.19
N ASP A 234 14.39 -13.57 7.17
CA ASP A 234 13.36 -12.56 7.31
C ASP A 234 12.13 -12.88 6.46
N ARG A 235 10.95 -12.53 6.97
CA ARG A 235 9.67 -12.88 6.36
C ARG A 235 8.79 -11.66 6.16
N PHE A 236 8.11 -11.65 5.02
CA PHE A 236 7.24 -10.58 4.57
C PHE A 236 5.89 -11.17 4.21
N VAL A 237 4.83 -10.43 4.48
CA VAL A 237 3.46 -10.75 4.16
C VAL A 237 2.98 -9.71 3.17
N VAL A 238 2.70 -10.14 1.95
CA VAL A 238 1.97 -9.32 0.98
C VAL A 238 0.49 -9.63 1.17
N ASN A 239 -0.28 -8.63 1.57
CA ASN A 239 -1.72 -8.77 1.75
C ASN A 239 -2.41 -8.66 0.38
N PHE A 240 -3.50 -9.43 0.22
CA PHE A 240 -4.40 -9.23 -0.91
C PHE A 240 -5.13 -7.88 -0.75
N ASP A 241 -5.48 -7.26 -1.87
CA ASP A 241 -6.29 -6.05 -1.83
C ASP A 241 -7.68 -6.40 -1.32
N ARG A 242 -8.07 -5.81 -0.19
CA ARG A 242 -9.38 -6.01 0.41
C ARG A 242 -10.51 -5.50 -0.50
N SER A 243 -10.23 -4.59 -1.43
CA SER A 243 -11.20 -4.12 -2.41
C SER A 243 -11.74 -5.27 -3.28
N GLU A 244 -10.94 -6.30 -3.55
CA GLU A 244 -11.38 -7.49 -4.30
C GLU A 244 -12.43 -8.32 -3.55
N SER A 245 -12.47 -8.20 -2.21
CA SER A 245 -13.47 -8.87 -1.38
C SER A 245 -14.73 -8.04 -1.16
N ASP A 246 -14.83 -6.86 -1.77
CA ASP A 246 -16.05 -6.07 -1.76
C ASP A 246 -17.08 -6.69 -2.72
N LEU A 247 -18.03 -7.42 -2.16
CA LEU A 247 -19.14 -8.05 -2.89
C LEU A 247 -20.32 -7.10 -3.08
N THR A 248 -20.15 -5.79 -2.87
CA THR A 248 -21.22 -4.84 -3.18
C THR A 248 -21.58 -4.90 -4.66
N PRO A 249 -22.88 -5.05 -5.00
CA PRO A 249 -23.30 -5.09 -6.39
C PRO A 249 -22.90 -3.82 -7.14
N LEU A 250 -22.37 -4.00 -8.36
CA LEU A 250 -22.00 -2.89 -9.24
C LEU A 250 -23.22 -2.01 -9.54
N ASN A 251 -23.03 -0.69 -9.48
CA ASN A 251 -24.06 0.27 -9.85
C ASN A 251 -24.21 0.37 -11.38
N GLU A 252 -25.32 0.96 -11.86
CA GLU A 252 -25.61 1.03 -13.32
C GLU A 252 -24.54 1.84 -14.09
N VAL A 253 -23.89 2.80 -13.45
CA VAL A 253 -22.81 3.60 -14.06
C VAL A 253 -21.55 2.76 -14.26
N GLN A 254 -21.15 1.99 -13.24
CA GLN A 254 -20.00 1.07 -13.28
C GLN A 254 -20.21 -0.06 -14.28
N GLN A 255 -21.42 -0.64 -14.34
CA GLN A 255 -21.76 -1.65 -15.34
C GLN A 255 -21.61 -1.11 -16.77
N LYS A 256 -22.03 0.14 -17.00
CA LYS A 256 -21.88 0.79 -18.31
C LYS A 256 -20.41 0.98 -18.69
N THR A 257 -19.58 1.50 -17.77
CA THR A 257 -18.14 1.67 -18.00
C THR A 257 -17.46 0.34 -18.33
N LEU A 258 -17.77 -0.73 -17.58
CA LEU A 258 -17.20 -2.06 -17.84
C LEU A 258 -17.67 -2.66 -19.18
N THR A 259 -18.90 -2.38 -19.59
CA THR A 259 -19.40 -2.80 -20.91
C THR A 259 -18.62 -2.12 -22.03
N GLU A 260 -18.30 -0.83 -21.87
CA GLU A 260 -17.58 -0.03 -22.87
C GLU A 260 -16.08 -0.36 -22.93
N GLU A 261 -15.41 -0.53 -21.78
CA GLU A 261 -13.96 -0.72 -21.71
C GLU A 261 -13.50 -2.18 -21.81
N SER A 262 -14.29 -3.12 -21.27
CA SER A 262 -13.89 -4.53 -21.11
C SER A 262 -14.79 -5.53 -21.84
N HIS A 263 -15.72 -5.04 -22.67
CA HIS A 263 -16.66 -5.85 -23.45
C HIS A 263 -17.48 -6.85 -22.61
N LEU A 264 -17.76 -6.51 -21.35
CA LEU A 264 -18.59 -7.31 -20.47
C LEU A 264 -20.07 -7.04 -20.71
N THR A 265 -20.86 -8.09 -20.93
CA THR A 265 -22.32 -7.97 -21.08
C THR A 265 -23.00 -8.34 -19.76
N PHE A 266 -23.74 -7.40 -19.17
CA PHE A 266 -24.50 -7.64 -17.95
C PHE A 266 -25.94 -8.05 -18.27
N PHE A 267 -26.42 -9.11 -17.63
CA PHE A 267 -27.79 -9.61 -17.76
C PHE A 267 -28.52 -9.49 -16.42
N LYS A 268 -29.76 -9.00 -16.43
CA LYS A 268 -30.53 -8.80 -15.19
C LYS A 268 -31.23 -10.09 -14.74
N THR A 269 -31.46 -11.01 -15.67
CA THR A 269 -32.13 -12.29 -15.39
C THR A 269 -31.40 -13.48 -16.00
N LEU A 270 -31.59 -14.65 -15.39
CA LEU A 270 -31.06 -15.92 -15.89
C LEU A 270 -31.62 -16.27 -17.28
N ASP A 271 -32.87 -15.88 -17.56
CA ASP A 271 -33.52 -16.17 -18.84
C ASP A 271 -32.94 -15.32 -19.98
N GLU A 272 -32.61 -14.05 -19.73
CA GLU A 272 -31.87 -13.20 -20.69
C GLU A 272 -30.50 -13.79 -21.02
N LEU A 273 -29.75 -14.26 -20.01
CA LEU A 273 -28.45 -14.90 -20.20
C LEU A 273 -28.58 -16.18 -21.05
N LYS A 274 -29.56 -17.04 -20.75
CA LYS A 274 -29.82 -18.24 -21.54
C LYS A 274 -30.18 -17.87 -22.98
N GLN A 275 -31.06 -16.90 -23.16
CA GLN A 275 -31.46 -16.47 -24.49
C GLN A 275 -30.26 -15.97 -25.29
N ALA A 276 -29.38 -15.15 -24.71
CA ALA A 276 -28.17 -14.65 -25.36
C ALA A 276 -27.14 -15.76 -25.68
N MET A 277 -26.97 -16.75 -24.79
CA MET A 277 -26.06 -17.89 -25.05
C MET A 277 -26.58 -18.84 -26.13
N PHE A 278 -27.90 -18.99 -26.27
CA PHE A 278 -28.52 -19.95 -27.19
C PHE A 278 -29.13 -19.30 -28.45
N SER A 279 -29.16 -17.96 -28.56
CA SER A 279 -29.71 -17.24 -29.73
C SER A 279 -28.80 -17.27 -30.96
N ASP A 280 -27.50 -17.53 -30.79
CA ASP A 280 -26.56 -17.63 -31.92
C ASP A 280 -26.74 -18.92 -32.73
N VAL A 281 -27.50 -19.88 -32.21
CA VAL A 281 -27.97 -21.02 -33.01
C VAL A 281 -29.24 -20.57 -33.70
N SER A 282 -29.06 -19.93 -34.86
CA SER A 282 -30.18 -19.61 -35.74
C SER A 282 -30.85 -20.93 -36.15
N GLU A 283 -31.98 -21.27 -35.51
CA GLU A 283 -32.90 -22.33 -35.93
C GLU A 283 -33.62 -21.96 -37.24
N THR A 284 -32.98 -21.22 -38.14
CA THR A 284 -33.48 -21.08 -39.50
C THR A 284 -33.25 -22.41 -40.19
N GLU A 285 -34.34 -23.15 -40.40
CA GLU A 285 -34.38 -24.47 -41.01
C GLU A 285 -34.08 -24.41 -42.52
N PHE A 286 -32.96 -23.79 -42.92
CA PHE A 286 -32.51 -23.70 -44.32
C PHE A 286 -32.46 -25.06 -45.01
N TRP A 287 -32.18 -26.12 -44.25
CA TRP A 287 -32.22 -27.49 -44.74
C TRP A 287 -33.60 -27.90 -45.26
N ARG A 288 -34.72 -27.47 -44.66
CA ARG A 288 -36.07 -27.79 -45.16
C ARG A 288 -36.32 -27.17 -46.53
N ILE A 289 -35.87 -25.93 -46.74
CA ILE A 289 -35.95 -25.24 -48.04
C ILE A 289 -35.05 -25.95 -49.06
N LEU A 290 -33.82 -26.28 -48.69
CA LEU A 290 -32.87 -26.99 -49.55
C LEU A 290 -33.40 -28.37 -49.98
N LEU A 291 -34.01 -29.10 -49.05
CA LEU A 291 -34.62 -30.42 -49.29
C LEU A 291 -35.82 -30.30 -50.22
N LEU A 292 -36.66 -29.27 -50.06
CA LEU A 292 -37.80 -29.02 -50.94
C LEU A 292 -37.35 -28.68 -52.36
N ILE A 293 -36.29 -27.86 -52.52
CA ILE A 293 -35.68 -27.58 -53.82
C ILE A 293 -35.13 -28.86 -54.45
N PHE A 294 -34.40 -29.67 -53.69
CA PHE A 294 -33.85 -30.95 -54.16
C PHE A 294 -34.96 -31.92 -54.59
N LEU A 295 -36.04 -32.03 -53.82
CA LEU A 295 -37.21 -32.83 -54.16
C LEU A 295 -37.83 -32.36 -55.48
N LEU A 296 -38.01 -31.05 -55.65
CA LEU A 296 -38.58 -30.48 -56.87
C LEU A 296 -37.68 -30.75 -58.09
N LEU A 297 -36.37 -30.69 -57.90
CA LEU A 297 -35.37 -31.02 -58.92
C LEU A 297 -35.46 -32.50 -59.32
N MET A 298 -35.57 -33.42 -58.36
CA MET A 298 -35.79 -34.85 -58.59
C MET A 298 -37.08 -35.14 -59.37
N VAL A 299 -38.20 -34.52 -58.98
CA VAL A 299 -39.47 -34.66 -59.71
C VAL A 299 -39.36 -34.06 -61.11
N GLY A 300 -38.67 -32.92 -61.24
CA GLY A 300 -38.40 -32.28 -62.52
C GLY A 300 -37.59 -33.16 -63.47
N GLU A 301 -36.51 -33.78 -62.98
CA GLU A 301 -35.72 -34.74 -63.75
C GLU A 301 -36.53 -35.96 -64.16
N MET A 302 -37.32 -36.53 -63.25
CA MET A 302 -38.22 -37.64 -63.57
C MET A 302 -39.22 -37.27 -64.67
N PHE A 303 -39.76 -36.05 -64.63
CA PHE A 303 -40.69 -35.57 -65.66
C PHE A 303 -39.99 -35.34 -67.01
N LEU A 304 -38.81 -34.72 -67.01
CA LEU A 304 -38.02 -34.46 -68.21
C LEU A 304 -37.56 -35.77 -68.86
N THR A 305 -37.05 -36.73 -68.09
CA THR A 305 -36.65 -38.05 -68.58
C THR A 305 -37.84 -38.81 -69.14
N ARG A 306 -38.99 -38.81 -68.46
CA ARG A 306 -40.22 -39.41 -68.98
C ARG A 306 -40.66 -38.76 -70.30
N ARG A 307 -40.64 -37.42 -70.40
CA ARG A 307 -41.00 -36.70 -71.62
C ARG A 307 -40.02 -36.99 -72.76
N LEU A 308 -38.73 -37.07 -72.49
CA LEU A 308 -37.70 -37.39 -73.48
C LEU A 308 -37.86 -38.82 -74.02
N VAL A 309 -38.15 -39.79 -73.16
CA VAL A 309 -38.41 -41.19 -73.56
C VAL A 309 -39.72 -41.31 -74.36
N GLN A 310 -40.75 -40.55 -74.01
CA GLN A 310 -42.03 -40.53 -74.76
C GLN A 310 -41.92 -39.77 -76.09
N GLY A 311 -41.04 -38.77 -76.20
CA GLY A 311 -40.80 -38.01 -77.43
C GLY A 311 -39.84 -38.67 -78.43
N GLY A 312 -39.13 -39.73 -78.02
CA GLY A 312 -38.12 -40.42 -78.85
C GLY A 312 -38.66 -41.47 -79.83
N HIS A 313 -39.98 -41.67 -79.93
CA HIS A 313 -40.60 -42.67 -80.82
C HIS A 313 -41.41 -42.09 -81.99
N SER A 314 -41.15 -40.85 -82.41
CA SER A 314 -41.71 -40.34 -83.68
C SER A 314 -40.64 -40.10 -84.74
N THR A 315 -40.70 -40.97 -85.75
CA THR A 315 -40.19 -40.86 -87.13
C THR A 315 -38.72 -41.21 -87.40
N LEU A 316 -38.51 -42.32 -88.12
CA LEU A 316 -37.81 -42.29 -89.41
C LEU A 316 -38.56 -43.19 -90.43
N PRO A 317 -38.57 -42.81 -91.73
CA PRO A 317 -39.52 -43.28 -92.73
C PRO A 317 -39.06 -44.51 -93.53
N GLU A 318 -40.07 -45.14 -94.13
CA GLU A 318 -40.03 -46.19 -95.14
C GLU A 318 -39.15 -45.83 -96.37
N GLN A 319 -38.18 -46.69 -96.73
CA GLN A 319 -37.58 -46.76 -98.07
C GLN A 319 -37.23 -48.21 -98.46
N SER A 320 -38.12 -48.77 -99.29
CA SER A 320 -37.92 -49.49 -100.57
C SER A 320 -36.65 -50.28 -100.93
N GLN A 321 -36.92 -51.36 -101.71
CA GLN A 321 -36.08 -52.21 -102.57
C GLN A 321 -35.52 -53.47 -101.88
N THR A 322 -35.75 -54.69 -102.36
CA THR A 322 -35.88 -55.21 -103.74
C THR A 322 -36.90 -56.33 -103.87
#